data_AF-A0A7V3EJ80-F1
#
_entry.id   AF-A0A7V3EJ80-F1
#
_cell.length_a   1.000
_cell.length_b   1.000
_cell.length_c   1.000
_cell.angle_alpha   90.00
_cell.angle_beta   90.00
_cell.angle_gamma   90.00
#
_symmetry.space_group_name_H-M   'P 1'
#
loop_
_entity.id
_entity.type
_entity.pdbx_description
1 polymer ?
#
loop_
_entity_poly.entity_id
_entity_poly.type
_entity_poly.pdbx_seq_one_letter_code
_entity_poly.pdbx_strand_id
1 'polypeptide(L)'
;MMDLSGRRLDPELKELNPAPRQNRNEEQQTIRASNSVPIRAEGRCYRRLLKLAGFVPFFSSAFKDRRLAIVKMSGGRLKAKAAELHPAGQRGFRGFSLVETLIAMAIVFFLLVGLAQMLCYSLLLKQKGDLHQVSADLVSRKLELLKSLEGENEALSPGVHQETVQDYNSGRLFLLTWEVSESQSDLKKILVSLYPAPFGSRPPVRACWLRSESLGF
;
A
#
# COMPACT_ATOMS: atom_id res chain seq x y z
N MET A 1 -14.17 47.83 37.84
CA MET A 1 -13.17 48.85 38.21
C MET A 1 -12.01 48.13 38.88
N MET A 2 -10.97 47.82 38.08
CA MET A 2 -9.67 47.18 38.41
C MET A 2 -9.10 46.68 37.06
N ASP A 3 -7.82 46.71 36.75
CA ASP A 3 -6.75 47.70 36.90
C ASP A 3 -5.78 47.36 35.76
N LEU A 4 -5.65 48.25 34.75
CA LEU A 4 -4.78 48.06 33.58
C LEU A 4 -3.41 48.63 33.91
N SER A 5 -2.51 47.80 34.43
CA SER A 5 -1.13 48.18 34.71
C SER A 5 -0.16 47.58 33.69
N GLY A 6 0.58 48.48 33.05
CA GLY A 6 1.33 48.25 31.82
C GLY A 6 2.58 47.41 31.98
N ARG A 7 2.92 46.70 30.90
CA ARG A 7 4.27 46.22 30.67
C ARG A 7 4.94 47.11 29.63
N ARG A 8 6.06 47.68 30.07
CA ARG A 8 7.00 48.51 29.31
C ARG A 8 7.55 47.73 28.12
N LEU A 9 7.65 48.44 27.01
CA LEU A 9 8.57 48.17 25.91
C LEU A 9 9.97 48.59 26.36
N ASP A 10 10.93 47.67 26.29
CA ASP A 10 12.35 48.01 26.32
C ASP A 10 12.85 48.10 24.87
N PRO A 11 13.40 49.26 24.44
CA PRO A 11 14.15 49.38 23.21
C PRO A 11 15.65 49.40 23.56
N GLU A 12 16.36 48.28 23.37
CA GLU A 12 17.81 48.32 23.27
C GLU A 12 18.26 47.77 21.93
N LEU A 13 18.53 48.72 21.02
CA LEU A 13 19.48 48.59 19.95
C LEU A 13 20.82 48.10 20.50
N LYS A 14 21.33 47.01 19.91
CA LYS A 14 22.77 46.76 19.87
C LYS A 14 23.16 46.40 18.44
N GLU A 15 23.37 47.45 17.64
CA GLU A 15 24.20 47.38 16.45
C GLU A 15 25.66 47.12 16.88
N LEU A 16 26.29 46.10 16.31
CA LEU A 16 27.59 46.14 15.61
C LEU A 16 28.13 44.71 15.52
N ASN A 17 28.00 44.08 14.35
CA ASN A 17 29.13 43.35 13.76
C ASN A 17 28.92 43.12 12.27
N PRO A 18 29.71 43.74 11.37
CA PRO A 18 29.74 43.36 9.96
C PRO A 18 30.88 42.36 9.68
N ALA A 19 30.59 41.40 8.78
CA ALA A 19 31.50 40.49 8.05
C ALA A 19 31.85 39.14 8.74
N PRO A 20 32.01 38.02 8.01
CA PRO A 20 32.43 37.94 6.61
C PRO A 20 31.40 37.34 5.63
N ARG A 21 31.47 37.83 4.39
CA ARG A 21 30.92 37.16 3.20
C ARG A 21 31.58 35.80 3.09
N GLN A 22 30.85 34.75 3.44
CA GLN A 22 31.27 33.37 3.24
C GLN A 22 30.57 32.82 2.00
N ASN A 23 31.39 32.30 1.09
CA ASN A 23 31.09 31.86 -0.27
C ASN A 23 29.76 31.11 -0.43
N ARG A 24 28.81 31.72 -1.15
CA ARG A 24 27.54 31.11 -1.60
C ARG A 24 27.69 30.27 -2.88
N ASN A 25 28.92 30.04 -3.35
CA ASN A 25 29.19 29.43 -4.65
C ASN A 25 29.69 27.97 -4.59
N GLU A 26 29.85 27.37 -3.41
CA GLU A 26 30.31 25.97 -3.30
C GLU A 26 29.17 24.97 -3.00
N GLU A 27 28.01 25.43 -2.52
CA GLU A 27 26.89 24.52 -2.20
C GLU A 27 26.06 24.11 -3.44
N GLN A 28 26.22 24.78 -4.58
CA GLN A 28 25.52 24.42 -5.82
C GLN A 28 26.27 23.37 -6.67
N GLN A 29 27.53 23.04 -6.36
CA GLN A 29 28.30 22.05 -7.14
C GLN A 29 28.26 20.63 -6.56
N THR A 30 27.87 20.45 -5.29
CA THR A 30 27.71 19.11 -4.68
C THR A 30 26.36 18.45 -4.99
N ILE A 31 25.35 19.18 -5.49
CA ILE A 31 24.04 18.60 -5.83
C ILE A 31 24.01 17.98 -7.25
N ARG A 32 24.95 18.33 -8.14
CA ARG A 32 25.00 17.78 -9.51
C ARG A 32 25.72 16.45 -9.68
N ALA A 33 26.35 15.91 -8.63
CA ALA A 33 27.12 14.66 -8.71
C ALA A 33 26.41 13.43 -8.10
N SER A 34 25.18 13.55 -7.59
CA SER A 34 24.44 12.45 -6.94
C SER A 34 23.25 11.90 -7.76
N ASN A 35 23.27 12.04 -9.09
CA ASN A 35 22.19 11.55 -9.97
C ASN A 35 22.63 10.36 -10.85
N SER A 36 23.43 9.45 -10.29
CA SER A 36 23.67 8.14 -10.89
C SER A 36 23.80 7.06 -9.83
N VAL A 37 22.78 6.92 -8.98
CA VAL A 37 22.63 5.69 -8.20
C VAL A 37 22.15 4.60 -9.17
N PRO A 38 22.95 3.56 -9.47
CA PRO A 38 22.44 2.41 -10.21
C PRO A 38 21.44 1.69 -9.30
N ILE A 39 20.15 1.87 -9.59
CA ILE A 39 19.05 1.16 -8.92
C ILE A 39 19.11 -0.31 -9.35
N ARG A 40 20.02 -1.06 -8.74
CA ARG A 40 20.24 -2.49 -8.97
C ARG A 40 19.43 -3.31 -7.97
N ALA A 41 18.26 -3.74 -8.44
CA ALA A 41 17.69 -5.08 -8.20
C ALA A 41 17.55 -5.61 -6.75
N GLU A 42 16.71 -4.98 -5.92
CA GLU A 42 16.30 -5.52 -4.61
C GLU A 42 14.82 -5.97 -4.55
N GLY A 43 14.11 -6.01 -5.68
CA GLY A 43 12.68 -6.39 -5.72
C GLY A 43 12.35 -7.90 -5.72
N ARG A 44 13.35 -8.79 -5.60
CA ARG A 44 13.17 -10.25 -5.75
C ARG A 44 13.20 -11.05 -4.42
N CYS A 45 13.22 -10.40 -3.26
CA CYS A 45 13.45 -11.11 -2.00
C CYS A 45 12.21 -11.82 -1.43
N TYR A 46 11.02 -11.21 -1.46
CA TYR A 46 9.84 -11.84 -0.82
C TYR A 46 9.30 -13.06 -1.57
N ARG A 47 9.43 -13.11 -2.89
CA ARG A 47 9.07 -14.31 -3.68
C ARG A 47 10.04 -15.47 -3.50
N ARG A 48 11.25 -15.20 -3.00
CA ARG A 48 12.26 -16.24 -2.65
C ARG A 48 12.14 -16.71 -1.21
N LEU A 49 11.75 -15.85 -0.27
CA LEU A 49 11.48 -16.25 1.12
C LEU A 49 10.28 -17.21 1.24
N LEU A 50 9.22 -17.00 0.45
CA LEU A 50 8.12 -17.96 0.33
C LEU A 50 8.51 -19.27 -0.39
N LYS A 51 9.60 -19.29 -1.15
CA LYS A 51 10.16 -20.51 -1.76
C LYS A 51 11.13 -21.25 -0.84
N LEU A 52 11.84 -20.56 0.06
CA LEU A 52 12.81 -21.15 0.98
C LEU A 52 12.16 -21.76 2.22
N ALA A 53 10.95 -21.33 2.60
CA ALA A 53 10.21 -21.91 3.71
C ALA A 53 9.68 -23.35 3.45
N GLY A 54 10.03 -23.97 2.31
CA GLY A 54 9.68 -25.38 2.05
C GLY A 54 8.19 -25.69 2.14
N PHE A 55 7.31 -24.68 2.07
CA PHE A 55 5.87 -24.87 2.15
C PHE A 55 5.39 -25.32 0.77
N VAL A 56 5.59 -26.61 0.55
CA VAL A 56 5.32 -27.38 -0.66
C VAL A 56 3.94 -26.99 -1.21
N PRO A 57 3.79 -26.78 -2.53
CA PRO A 57 2.49 -26.78 -3.18
C PRO A 57 1.97 -28.25 -3.25
N PHE A 58 1.88 -28.96 -2.13
CA PHE A 58 1.47 -30.36 -2.12
C PHE A 58 -0.05 -30.50 -2.31
N PHE A 59 -0.83 -29.43 -2.14
CA PHE A 59 -2.29 -29.46 -2.27
C PHE A 59 -2.85 -28.75 -3.50
N SER A 60 -2.03 -28.07 -4.32
CA SER A 60 -2.57 -27.37 -5.49
C SER A 60 -2.90 -28.31 -6.67
N SER A 61 -2.29 -29.50 -6.73
CA SER A 61 -2.55 -30.49 -7.79
C SER A 61 -3.74 -31.40 -7.49
N ALA A 62 -4.08 -31.64 -6.22
CA ALA A 62 -5.14 -32.58 -5.85
C ALA A 62 -6.58 -32.02 -5.99
N PHE A 63 -6.75 -30.70 -6.13
CA PHE A 63 -8.07 -30.07 -6.16
C PHE A 63 -8.51 -29.53 -7.53
N LYS A 64 -7.63 -29.55 -8.53
CA LYS A 64 -7.94 -28.98 -9.85
C LYS A 64 -8.71 -29.93 -10.77
N ASP A 65 -8.72 -31.23 -10.47
CA ASP A 65 -9.38 -32.27 -11.28
C ASP A 65 -10.77 -32.73 -10.78
N ARG A 66 -11.31 -32.14 -9.70
CA ARG A 66 -12.64 -32.52 -9.16
C ARG A 66 -13.79 -31.56 -9.50
N ARG A 67 -13.67 -30.73 -10.55
CA ARG A 67 -14.77 -29.87 -11.04
C ARG A 67 -15.64 -30.48 -12.15
N LEU A 68 -15.54 -31.78 -12.41
CA LEU A 68 -16.35 -32.49 -13.42
C LEU A 68 -16.95 -33.79 -12.86
N ALA A 69 -17.72 -33.68 -11.78
CA ALA A 69 -18.67 -34.70 -11.39
C ALA A 69 -19.89 -34.03 -10.75
N ILE A 70 -20.55 -33.14 -11.51
CA ILE A 70 -21.94 -32.79 -11.23
C ILE A 70 -22.75 -34.06 -11.49
N VAL A 71 -23.07 -34.67 -10.36
CA VAL A 71 -23.91 -35.83 -10.13
C VAL A 71 -25.20 -35.74 -10.96
N LYS A 72 -25.28 -36.56 -12.00
CA LYS A 72 -26.52 -36.92 -12.70
C LYS A 72 -27.13 -38.14 -11.98
N MET A 73 -27.72 -37.92 -10.80
CA MET A 73 -28.59 -38.91 -10.14
C MET A 73 -30.01 -38.59 -10.61
N SER A 74 -30.45 -39.15 -11.74
CA SER A 74 -31.21 -40.40 -11.79
C SER A 74 -32.43 -40.37 -10.87
N GLY A 75 -33.55 -39.92 -11.43
CA GLY A 75 -34.88 -40.05 -10.83
C GLY A 75 -35.27 -41.51 -10.74
N GLY A 76 -35.02 -42.11 -9.57
CA GLY A 76 -35.43 -43.47 -9.22
C GLY A 76 -36.54 -43.46 -8.18
N ARG A 77 -37.77 -43.27 -8.67
CA ARG A 77 -39.04 -43.82 -8.17
C ARG A 77 -39.09 -44.24 -6.69
N LEU A 78 -39.64 -43.35 -5.87
CA LEU A 78 -40.16 -43.60 -4.53
C LEU A 78 -41.10 -44.81 -4.54
N LYS A 79 -40.70 -45.93 -3.93
CA LYS A 79 -41.63 -46.90 -3.37
C LYS A 79 -41.55 -46.83 -1.86
N ALA A 80 -42.62 -46.26 -1.30
CA ALA A 80 -42.94 -46.30 0.11
C ALA A 80 -42.90 -47.75 0.61
N LYS A 81 -42.02 -48.01 1.57
CA LYS A 81 -42.12 -49.18 2.45
C LYS A 81 -42.04 -48.67 3.88
N ALA A 82 -43.18 -48.17 4.33
CA ALA A 82 -43.49 -47.98 5.73
C ALA A 82 -43.67 -49.38 6.34
N ALA A 83 -42.73 -49.80 7.18
CA ALA A 83 -42.94 -50.84 8.18
C ALA A 83 -41.69 -50.93 9.07
N GLU A 84 -41.96 -51.00 10.37
CA GLU A 84 -41.07 -51.43 11.46
C GLU A 84 -40.13 -50.38 12.05
N LEU A 85 -40.73 -49.59 12.96
CA LEU A 85 -40.08 -49.11 14.16
C LEU A 85 -39.43 -50.30 14.90
N HIS A 86 -38.11 -50.42 14.79
CA HIS A 86 -37.30 -51.17 15.75
C HIS A 86 -36.76 -50.21 16.82
N PRO A 87 -36.73 -50.66 18.09
CA PRO A 87 -36.54 -49.82 19.26
C PRO A 87 -35.16 -49.15 19.26
N ALA A 88 -35.12 -48.00 19.94
CA ALA A 88 -33.92 -47.24 20.27
C ALA A 88 -32.90 -48.11 21.03
N GLY A 89 -32.18 -48.94 20.27
CA GLY A 89 -31.05 -49.71 20.75
C GLY A 89 -29.98 -48.73 21.20
N GLN A 90 -29.76 -48.70 22.52
CA GLN A 90 -28.60 -48.11 23.16
C GLN A 90 -27.36 -48.41 22.32
N ARG A 91 -26.86 -47.38 21.64
CA ARG A 91 -25.55 -47.45 20.99
C ARG A 91 -24.54 -47.44 22.11
N GLY A 92 -24.20 -48.62 22.61
CA GLY A 92 -23.05 -48.79 23.51
C GLY A 92 -21.86 -48.07 22.91
N PHE A 93 -21.13 -47.34 23.74
CA PHE A 93 -19.92 -46.59 23.37
C PHE A 93 -18.90 -47.53 22.73
N ARG A 94 -19.04 -47.80 21.43
CA ARG A 94 -17.97 -48.38 20.62
C ARG A 94 -16.90 -47.31 20.57
N GLY A 95 -15.78 -47.57 21.24
CA GLY A 95 -14.63 -46.68 21.24
C GLY A 95 -14.25 -46.30 19.81
N PHE A 96 -13.87 -45.04 19.61
CA PHE A 96 -13.41 -44.56 18.31
C PHE A 96 -12.22 -45.39 17.84
N SER A 97 -12.24 -45.79 16.58
CA SER A 97 -11.09 -46.45 15.98
C SER A 97 -9.92 -45.46 15.92
N LEU A 98 -8.69 -45.95 16.12
CA LEU A 98 -7.48 -45.13 15.99
C LEU A 98 -7.43 -44.41 14.63
N VAL A 99 -7.89 -45.09 13.57
CA VAL A 99 -7.95 -44.55 12.22
C VAL A 99 -8.92 -43.38 12.12
N GLU A 100 -10.09 -43.47 12.76
CA GLU A 100 -11.09 -42.38 12.77
C GLU A 100 -10.55 -41.14 13.46
N THR A 101 -9.85 -41.33 14.59
CA THR A 101 -9.23 -40.23 15.34
C THR A 101 -8.13 -39.56 14.52
N LEU A 102 -7.32 -40.34 13.79
CA LEU A 102 -6.27 -39.82 12.92
C LEU A 102 -6.85 -38.98 11.76
N ILE A 103 -7.93 -39.46 11.15
CA ILE A 103 -8.64 -38.72 10.10
C ILE A 103 -9.24 -37.42 10.65
N ALA A 104 -9.89 -37.48 11.83
CA ALA A 104 -10.47 -36.30 12.46
C ALA A 104 -9.39 -35.25 12.80
N MET A 105 -8.27 -35.67 13.39
CA MET A 105 -7.14 -34.79 13.69
C MET A 105 -6.56 -34.18 12.42
N ALA A 106 -6.40 -34.96 11.35
CA ALA A 106 -5.92 -34.45 10.06
C ALA A 106 -6.84 -33.37 9.47
N ILE A 107 -8.17 -33.56 9.55
CA ILE A 107 -9.15 -32.56 9.12
C ILE A 107 -9.04 -31.29 9.97
N VAL A 108 -8.94 -31.42 11.30
CA VAL A 108 -8.79 -30.26 12.20
C VAL A 108 -7.52 -29.48 11.87
N PHE A 109 -6.38 -30.14 11.68
CA PHE A 109 -5.14 -29.46 11.28
C PHE A 109 -5.27 -28.77 9.93
N PHE A 110 -5.89 -29.42 8.94
CA PHE A 110 -6.12 -28.83 7.64
C PHE A 110 -6.97 -27.55 7.74
N LEU A 111 -8.02 -27.56 8.56
CA LEU A 111 -8.87 -26.40 8.80
C LEU A 111 -8.10 -25.27 9.50
N LEU A 112 -7.30 -25.59 10.52
CA LEU A 112 -6.50 -24.59 11.24
C LEU A 112 -5.46 -23.93 10.34
N VAL A 113 -4.76 -24.72 9.50
CA VAL A 113 -3.78 -24.18 8.54
C VAL A 113 -4.48 -23.33 7.48
N GLY A 114 -5.62 -23.77 6.95
CA GLY A 114 -6.41 -22.99 5.99
C GLY A 114 -6.87 -21.65 6.59
N LEU A 115 -7.34 -21.66 7.84
CA LEU A 115 -7.75 -20.45 8.55
C LEU A 115 -6.57 -19.50 8.80
N ALA A 116 -5.42 -20.02 9.24
CA ALA A 116 -4.21 -19.24 9.44
C ALA A 116 -3.75 -18.57 8.14
N GLN A 117 -3.78 -19.29 7.01
CA GLN A 117 -3.45 -18.73 5.70
C GLN A 117 -4.39 -17.59 5.31
N MET A 118 -5.71 -17.78 5.45
CA MET A 118 -6.70 -16.75 5.12
C MET A 118 -6.52 -15.48 5.97
N LEU A 119 -6.22 -15.63 7.27
CA LEU A 119 -5.92 -14.50 8.16
C LEU A 119 -4.65 -13.75 7.71
N CYS A 120 -3.57 -14.48 7.41
CA CYS A 120 -2.34 -13.88 6.89
C CYS A 120 -2.58 -13.10 5.59
N TYR A 121 -3.35 -13.66 4.65
CA TYR A 121 -3.69 -12.98 3.42
C TYR A 121 -4.55 -11.73 3.65
N SER A 122 -5.51 -11.79 4.57
CA SER A 122 -6.33 -10.64 4.93
C SER A 122 -5.49 -9.48 5.48
N LEU A 123 -4.54 -9.77 6.38
CA LEU A 123 -3.63 -8.77 6.93
C LEU A 123 -2.73 -8.15 5.85
N LEU A 124 -2.20 -8.97 4.94
CA LEU A 124 -1.38 -8.48 3.81
C LEU A 124 -2.19 -7.58 2.87
N LEU A 125 -3.44 -7.94 2.58
CA LEU A 125 -4.34 -7.12 1.77
C LEU A 125 -4.68 -5.80 2.46
N LYS A 126 -4.94 -5.82 3.77
CA LYS A 126 -5.19 -4.61 4.56
C LYS A 126 -4.00 -3.65 4.49
N GLN A 127 -2.78 -4.13 4.74
CA GLN A 127 -1.57 -3.31 4.63
C GLN A 127 -1.35 -2.72 3.23
N LYS A 128 -1.77 -3.43 2.18
CA LYS A 128 -1.71 -2.91 0.80
C LYS A 128 -2.74 -1.82 0.58
N GLY A 129 -3.97 -2.01 1.07
CA GLY A 129 -5.03 -1.01 1.01
C GLY A 129 -4.64 0.28 1.74
N ASP A 130 -4.16 0.16 2.97
CA ASP A 130 -3.72 1.28 3.80
C ASP A 130 -2.63 2.10 3.08
N LEU A 131 -1.65 1.43 2.45
CA LEU A 131 -0.61 2.12 1.68
C LEU A 131 -1.18 2.88 0.47
N HIS A 132 -2.12 2.28 -0.27
CA HIS A 132 -2.74 2.95 -1.41
C HIS A 132 -3.56 4.16 -0.98
N GLN A 133 -4.27 4.06 0.15
CA GLN A 133 -5.03 5.16 0.71
C GLN A 133 -4.13 6.32 1.12
N VAL A 134 -3.05 6.05 1.88
CA VAL A 134 -2.06 7.08 2.27
C VAL A 134 -1.41 7.71 1.03
N SER A 135 -1.06 6.89 0.04
CA SER A 135 -0.45 7.38 -1.20
C SER A 135 -1.40 8.30 -1.99
N ALA A 136 -2.68 7.93 -2.09
CA ALA A 136 -3.69 8.72 -2.76
C ALA A 136 -3.94 10.04 -2.04
N ASP A 137 -3.99 10.03 -0.71
CA ASP A 137 -4.15 11.24 0.12
C ASP A 137 -2.96 12.20 -0.07
N LEU A 138 -1.71 11.70 0.01
CA LEU A 138 -0.52 12.53 -0.24
C LEU A 138 -0.50 13.14 -1.64
N VAL A 139 -0.86 12.35 -2.66
CA VAL A 139 -0.94 12.84 -4.04
C VAL A 139 -2.06 13.88 -4.20
N SER A 140 -3.23 13.66 -3.59
CA SER A 140 -4.35 14.62 -3.61
C SER A 140 -3.95 15.94 -2.97
N ARG A 141 -3.37 15.90 -1.77
CA ARG A 141 -2.89 17.10 -1.06
C ARG A 141 -1.88 17.87 -1.89
N LYS A 142 -0.91 17.17 -2.51
CA LYS A 142 0.07 17.86 -3.37
C LYS A 142 -0.59 18.48 -4.60
N LEU A 143 -1.53 17.76 -5.22
CA LEU A 143 -2.24 18.24 -6.39
C LEU A 143 -3.13 19.45 -6.06
N GLU A 144 -3.76 19.47 -4.89
CA GLU A 144 -4.50 20.62 -4.36
C GLU A 144 -3.58 21.83 -4.11
N LEU A 145 -2.39 21.61 -3.53
CA LEU A 145 -1.40 22.68 -3.38
C LEU A 145 -0.94 23.22 -4.75
N LEU A 146 -0.64 22.35 -5.71
CA LEU A 146 -0.27 22.73 -7.08
C LEU A 146 -1.39 23.48 -7.81
N LYS A 147 -2.65 23.15 -7.53
CA LYS A 147 -3.81 23.88 -8.05
C LYS A 147 -3.96 25.28 -7.46
N SER A 148 -3.63 25.44 -6.18
CA SER A 148 -3.73 26.73 -5.49
C SER A 148 -2.63 27.73 -5.88
N LEU A 149 -1.55 27.24 -6.51
CA LEU A 149 -0.43 28.08 -6.95
C LEU A 149 -0.76 28.82 -8.24
N GLU A 150 -0.51 30.13 -8.23
CA GLU A 150 -0.60 30.99 -9.41
C GLU A 150 0.44 30.61 -10.48
N GLY A 151 0.16 30.93 -11.74
CA GLY A 151 0.88 30.43 -12.92
C GLY A 151 2.37 30.82 -13.00
N GLU A 152 2.81 31.84 -12.26
CA GLU A 152 4.19 32.34 -12.27
C GLU A 152 5.09 31.71 -11.19
N ASN A 153 4.59 30.75 -10.41
CA ASN A 153 5.42 30.09 -9.39
C ASN A 153 6.48 29.18 -10.01
N GLU A 154 7.71 29.23 -9.46
CA GLU A 154 8.84 28.39 -9.88
C GLU A 154 8.53 26.88 -9.78
N ALA A 155 7.63 26.49 -8.86
CA ALA A 155 7.16 25.12 -8.72
C ALA A 155 6.34 24.60 -9.92
N LEU A 156 5.79 25.50 -10.74
CA LEU A 156 5.07 25.19 -11.99
C LEU A 156 5.94 25.39 -13.23
N SER A 157 7.23 25.72 -13.07
CA SER A 157 8.15 25.78 -14.19
C SER A 157 8.28 24.41 -14.87
N PRO A 158 8.40 24.38 -16.22
CA PRO A 158 8.58 23.14 -16.95
C PRO A 158 9.83 22.40 -16.47
N GLY A 159 9.68 21.13 -16.13
CA GLY A 159 10.77 20.35 -15.53
C GLY A 159 10.29 19.22 -14.62
N VAL A 160 11.25 18.51 -14.05
CA VAL A 160 11.04 17.45 -13.07
C VAL A 160 11.46 17.97 -11.70
N HIS A 161 10.52 17.98 -10.79
CA HIS A 161 10.71 18.39 -9.41
C HIS A 161 10.53 17.19 -8.48
N GLN A 162 11.28 17.16 -7.38
CA GLN A 162 11.27 16.06 -6.42
C GLN A 162 11.24 16.57 -4.98
N GLU A 163 10.50 15.87 -4.13
CA GLU A 163 10.37 16.17 -2.72
C GLU A 163 10.26 14.87 -1.93
N THR A 164 10.92 14.81 -0.78
CA THR A 164 10.77 13.68 0.15
C THR A 164 9.75 14.05 1.22
N VAL A 165 8.67 13.27 1.30
CA VAL A 165 7.58 13.49 2.25
C VAL A 165 7.55 12.33 3.25
N GLN A 166 7.49 12.65 4.54
CA GLN A 166 7.26 11.67 5.58
C GLN A 166 5.78 11.67 5.96
N ASP A 167 5.17 10.48 5.95
CA ASP A 167 3.83 10.32 6.52
C ASP A 167 3.91 10.31 8.05
N TYR A 168 3.17 11.23 8.69
CA TYR A 168 3.12 11.34 10.15
C TYR A 168 2.54 10.07 10.80
N ASN A 169 1.57 9.42 10.16
CA ASN A 169 0.86 8.29 10.75
C ASN A 169 1.70 7.00 10.70
N SER A 170 2.33 6.73 9.56
CA SER A 170 3.12 5.50 9.37
C SER A 170 4.62 5.67 9.61
N GLY A 171 5.11 6.91 9.72
CA GLY A 171 6.55 7.24 9.79
C GLY A 171 7.32 6.93 8.50
N ARG A 172 6.62 6.50 7.44
CA ARG A 172 7.23 6.06 6.19
C ARG A 172 7.63 7.24 5.33
N LEU A 173 8.74 7.07 4.61
CA LEU A 173 9.24 8.04 3.65
C LEU A 173 8.71 7.71 2.25
N PHE A 174 8.27 8.76 1.56
CA PHE A 174 7.83 8.72 0.18
C PHE A 174 8.64 9.75 -0.62
N LEU A 175 9.04 9.37 -1.82
CA LEU A 175 9.56 10.31 -2.81
C LEU A 175 8.43 10.70 -3.73
N LEU A 176 8.06 11.97 -3.64
CA LEU A 176 7.12 12.61 -4.52
C LEU A 176 7.92 13.20 -5.68
N THR A 177 7.48 12.96 -6.89
CA THR A 177 8.08 13.52 -8.11
C THR A 177 6.95 14.10 -8.94
N TRP A 178 7.05 15.35 -9.36
CA TRP A 178 6.11 15.92 -10.33
C TRP A 178 6.85 16.44 -11.54
N GLU A 179 6.29 16.11 -12.70
CA GLU A 179 6.81 16.51 -14.00
C GLU A 179 5.80 17.46 -14.64
N VAL A 180 6.27 18.64 -15.02
CA VAL A 180 5.50 19.64 -15.75
C VAL A 180 5.95 19.60 -17.20
N SER A 181 5.06 19.16 -18.09
CA SER A 181 5.27 19.13 -19.53
C SER A 181 4.32 20.10 -20.22
N GLU A 182 4.85 20.97 -21.07
CA GLU A 182 4.04 21.80 -21.96
C GLU A 182 3.64 21.00 -23.20
N SER A 183 2.35 20.97 -23.51
CA SER A 183 1.81 20.33 -24.71
C SER A 183 1.43 21.37 -25.76
N GLN A 184 1.37 20.98 -27.03
CA GLN A 184 0.98 21.86 -28.13
C GLN A 184 -0.51 22.22 -28.00
N SER A 185 -0.83 23.36 -27.38
CA SER A 185 -2.16 24.06 -27.31
C SER A 185 -2.38 24.84 -26.00
N ASP A 186 -1.34 25.47 -25.43
CA ASP A 186 -1.39 26.12 -24.11
C ASP A 186 -1.89 25.19 -22.98
N LEU A 187 -1.73 23.89 -23.17
CA LEU A 187 -2.12 22.86 -22.22
C LEU A 187 -0.88 22.41 -21.43
N LYS A 188 -0.87 22.73 -20.14
CA LYS A 188 0.16 22.27 -19.20
C LYS A 188 -0.28 20.93 -18.60
N LYS A 189 0.54 19.90 -18.80
CA LYS A 189 0.35 18.58 -18.21
C LYS A 189 1.25 18.43 -16.99
N ILE A 190 0.65 18.19 -15.84
CA ILE A 190 1.35 17.98 -14.58
C ILE A 190 1.14 16.54 -14.15
N LEU A 191 2.21 15.74 -14.19
CA LEU A 191 2.20 14.34 -13.78
C LEU A 191 2.84 14.21 -12.40
N VAL A 192 2.05 13.88 -11.39
CA VAL A 192 2.51 13.62 -10.03
C VAL A 192 2.68 12.11 -9.85
N SER A 193 3.86 11.67 -9.46
CA SER A 193 4.22 10.28 -9.18
C SER A 193 4.72 10.15 -7.74
N LEU A 194 4.22 9.17 -7.01
CA LEU A 194 4.65 8.87 -5.64
C LEU A 194 5.33 7.51 -5.58
N TYR A 195 6.55 7.48 -5.06
CA TYR A 195 7.37 6.29 -4.88
C TYR A 195 7.54 5.99 -3.39
N PRO A 196 7.13 4.82 -2.89
CA PRO A 196 7.44 4.43 -1.52
C PRO A 196 8.94 4.13 -1.40
N ALA A 197 9.58 4.61 -0.33
CA ALA A 197 10.94 4.20 0.01
C ALA A 197 10.92 2.83 0.73
N PRO A 198 11.88 1.92 0.46
CA PRO A 198 12.97 2.04 -0.50
C PRO A 198 12.49 1.91 -1.96
N PHE A 199 13.10 2.73 -2.82
CA PHE A 199 12.70 2.90 -4.22
C PHE A 199 12.78 1.58 -5.01
N GLY A 200 11.81 1.37 -5.90
CA GLY A 200 11.79 0.21 -6.81
C GLY A 200 11.09 -1.04 -6.29
N SER A 201 10.53 -1.01 -5.08
CA SER A 201 9.79 -2.16 -4.52
C SER A 201 8.36 -2.30 -5.07
N ARG A 202 7.73 -1.19 -5.51
CA ARG A 202 6.31 -1.14 -5.91
C ARG A 202 6.07 -0.17 -7.07
N PRO A 203 5.04 -0.41 -7.90
CA PRO A 203 4.65 0.55 -8.92
C PRO A 203 4.22 1.88 -8.26
N PRO A 204 4.62 3.03 -8.83
CA PRO A 204 4.25 4.33 -8.27
C PRO A 204 2.75 4.58 -8.41
N VAL A 205 2.19 5.30 -7.44
CA VAL A 205 0.86 5.89 -7.61
C VAL A 205 1.03 7.15 -8.45
N ARG A 206 0.24 7.30 -9.50
CA ARG A 206 0.34 8.41 -10.44
C ARG A 206 -0.99 9.14 -10.54
N ALA A 207 -0.95 10.46 -10.51
CA ALA A 207 -2.07 11.32 -10.86
C ALA A 207 -1.61 12.29 -11.96
N CYS A 208 -2.50 12.55 -12.92
CA CYS A 208 -2.26 13.50 -13.99
C CYS A 208 -3.29 14.62 -13.85
N TRP A 209 -2.80 15.85 -13.82
CA TRP A 209 -3.63 17.05 -13.93
C TRP A 209 -3.29 17.77 -15.24
N LEU A 210 -4.33 18.23 -15.93
CA LEU A 210 -4.21 19.04 -17.14
C LEU A 210 -4.80 20.40 -16.82
N ARG A 211 -4.05 21.46 -17.11
CA ARG A 211 -4.46 22.86 -16.94
C ARG A 211 -4.44 23.53 -18.31
N SER A 212 -5.45 24.35 -18.61
CA SER A 212 -5.55 25.08 -19.86
C SER A 212 -5.74 26.56 -19.58
N GLU A 213 -4.76 27.38 -19.96
CA GLU A 213 -4.84 28.83 -19.74
C GLU A 213 -5.94 29.47 -20.60
N SER A 214 -6.16 28.95 -21.81
CA SER A 214 -7.18 29.44 -22.74
C SER A 214 -8.62 29.18 -22.28
N LEU A 215 -8.83 28.18 -21.42
CA LEU A 215 -10.15 27.83 -20.89
C LEU A 215 -10.43 28.47 -19.53
N GLY A 216 -9.44 29.09 -18.89
CA GLY A 216 -9.59 29.73 -17.58
C GLY A 216 -9.69 28.76 -16.39
N PHE A 217 -9.23 27.51 -16.55
CA PHE A 217 -9.21 26.49 -15.49
C PHE A 217 -8.04 25.50 -15.56
#